data_AF-A0A935LBK0-F1
#
_entry.id   AF-A0A935LBK0-F1
#
_cell.length_a   1.000
_cell.length_b   1.000
_cell.length_c   1.000
_cell.angle_alpha   90.00
_cell.angle_beta   90.00
_cell.angle_gamma   90.00
#
_symmetry.space_group_name_H-M   'P 1'
#
loop_
_entity.id
_entity.type
_entity.pdbx_description
1 polymer ?
#
loop_
_entity_poly.entity_id
_entity_poly.type
_entity_poly.pdbx_seq_one_letter_code
_entity_poly.pdbx_strand_id
1 'polypeptide(L)'
;MTFEHACFLSFARDAGKASTFAQEFYCELKEHLLVYGKNEFSIFKYDQCEERRNGDDWTLWVQRELCHSAMMIAVCAPTYFNGSPGCVSEFDGMELLAKRRLGALNEQDHARDWIIGLRLKEQVPLPRLNKGYHVVDFFDCCANPAQVRKTKKHRDTVEGLADRIYKHWQWLKEHPNVAQLWQANLCAAFKLPGGASTPADSFPHAGGGSW
;
A
#
# COMPACT_ATOMS: atom_id res chain seq x y z
N MET A 1 -18.49 -0.67 -9.20
CA MET A 1 -17.04 -0.96 -9.19
C MET A 1 -16.80 -1.91 -8.03
N THR A 2 -16.00 -2.95 -8.17
CA THR A 2 -15.63 -3.83 -7.05
C THR A 2 -14.18 -3.57 -6.71
N PHE A 3 -13.77 -3.81 -5.46
CA PHE A 3 -12.34 -3.85 -5.16
C PHE A 3 -11.70 -5.01 -5.94
N GLU A 4 -10.57 -4.75 -6.59
CA GLU A 4 -9.79 -5.75 -7.34
C GLU A 4 -8.63 -6.29 -6.49
N HIS A 5 -8.13 -5.47 -5.56
CA HIS A 5 -6.98 -5.78 -4.72
C HIS A 5 -7.32 -5.76 -3.24
N ALA A 6 -6.94 -6.82 -2.53
CA ALA A 6 -7.02 -6.90 -1.08
C ALA A 6 -6.30 -5.70 -0.44
N CYS A 7 -5.12 -5.37 -0.95
CA CYS A 7 -4.41 -4.16 -0.55
C CYS A 7 -3.48 -3.60 -1.63
N PHE A 8 -3.19 -2.31 -1.48
CA PHE A 8 -2.13 -1.57 -2.18
C PHE A 8 -0.88 -1.51 -1.30
N LEU A 9 0.30 -1.86 -1.83
CA LEU A 9 1.57 -1.74 -1.11
C LEU A 9 2.42 -0.58 -1.67
N SER A 10 2.51 0.52 -0.94
CA SER A 10 3.41 1.66 -1.21
C SER A 10 4.71 1.54 -0.44
N PHE A 11 5.83 1.76 -1.11
CA PHE A 11 7.18 1.71 -0.52
C PHE A 11 8.13 2.60 -1.31
N ALA A 12 9.25 2.99 -0.67
CA ALA A 12 10.30 3.75 -1.34
C ALA A 12 10.90 2.95 -2.50
N ARG A 13 10.93 3.55 -3.68
CA ARG A 13 11.29 2.90 -4.95
C ARG A 13 12.80 2.82 -5.21
N ASP A 14 13.62 3.15 -4.22
CA ASP A 14 15.07 3.01 -4.35
C ASP A 14 15.48 1.53 -4.38
N ALA A 15 16.65 1.22 -4.95
CA ALA A 15 17.24 -0.12 -4.92
C ALA A 15 17.74 -0.53 -3.51
N GLY A 16 17.22 0.11 -2.46
CA GLY A 16 17.66 -0.07 -1.09
C GLY A 16 16.90 -1.16 -0.34
N LYS A 17 17.25 -1.29 0.94
CA LYS A 17 16.69 -2.30 1.85
C LYS A 17 15.18 -2.17 2.04
N ALA A 18 14.60 -0.98 1.82
CA ALA A 18 13.16 -0.77 1.91
C ALA A 18 12.40 -1.49 0.79
N SER A 19 12.92 -1.45 -0.44
CA SER A 19 12.36 -2.18 -1.58
C SER A 19 12.52 -3.69 -1.40
N THR A 20 13.68 -4.15 -0.93
CA THR A 20 13.87 -5.58 -0.56
C THR A 20 12.91 -6.02 0.54
N PHE A 21 12.72 -5.20 1.57
CA PHE A 21 11.72 -5.49 2.62
C PHE A 21 10.32 -5.58 2.05
N ALA A 22 9.91 -4.62 1.20
CA ALA A 22 8.61 -4.65 0.56
C ALA A 22 8.39 -5.92 -0.28
N GLN A 23 9.44 -6.42 -0.96
CA GLN A 23 9.39 -7.71 -1.66
C GLN A 23 9.22 -8.89 -0.71
N GLU A 24 10.04 -9.01 0.32
CA GLU A 24 9.98 -10.13 1.25
C GLU A 24 8.66 -10.14 2.05
N PHE A 25 8.19 -8.96 2.46
CA PHE A 25 6.90 -8.75 3.09
C PHE A 25 5.75 -9.12 2.14
N TYR A 26 5.82 -8.70 0.87
CA TYR A 26 4.82 -9.07 -0.15
C TYR A 26 4.72 -10.59 -0.30
N CYS A 27 5.86 -11.30 -0.39
CA CYS A 27 5.88 -12.75 -0.52
C CYS A 27 5.21 -13.43 0.68
N GLU A 28 5.60 -13.05 1.90
CA GLU A 28 5.03 -13.62 3.12
C GLU A 28 3.53 -13.30 3.24
N LEU A 29 3.13 -12.05 2.99
CA LEU A 29 1.74 -11.61 3.06
C LEU A 29 0.88 -12.37 2.05
N LYS A 30 1.39 -12.57 0.83
CA LYS A 30 0.71 -13.34 -0.21
C LYS A 30 0.52 -14.79 0.22
N GLU A 31 1.53 -15.44 0.78
CA GLU A 31 1.43 -16.81 1.30
C GLU A 31 0.31 -16.95 2.34
N HIS A 32 0.20 -16.00 3.28
CA HIS A 32 -0.87 -16.00 4.27
C HIS A 32 -2.25 -15.67 3.68
N LEU A 33 -2.35 -14.76 2.73
CA LEU A 33 -3.63 -14.43 2.08
C LEU A 33 -4.18 -15.59 1.23
N LEU A 34 -3.32 -16.46 0.68
CA LEU A 34 -3.74 -17.63 -0.08
C LEU A 34 -4.60 -18.62 0.74
N VAL A 35 -4.49 -18.60 2.07
CA VAL A 35 -5.29 -19.43 2.98
C VAL A 35 -6.77 -19.07 2.90
N TYR A 36 -7.09 -17.79 2.67
CA TYR A 36 -8.47 -17.30 2.59
C TYR A 36 -9.10 -17.46 1.22
N GLY A 37 -8.29 -17.62 0.17
CA GLY A 37 -8.78 -17.83 -1.19
C GLY A 37 -7.67 -17.70 -2.23
N LYS A 38 -7.23 -18.84 -2.80
CA LYS A 38 -6.04 -18.94 -3.66
C LYS A 38 -5.97 -17.95 -4.83
N ASN A 39 -7.10 -17.46 -5.33
CA ASN A 39 -7.17 -16.56 -6.49
C ASN A 39 -8.05 -15.32 -6.26
N GLU A 40 -8.60 -15.14 -5.07
CA GLU A 40 -9.54 -14.04 -4.79
C GLU A 40 -8.81 -12.77 -4.34
N PHE A 41 -7.67 -12.94 -3.67
CA PHE A 41 -6.91 -11.84 -3.08
C PHE A 41 -5.69 -11.52 -3.92
N SER A 42 -5.75 -10.40 -4.63
CA SER A 42 -4.57 -9.82 -5.26
C SER A 42 -4.00 -8.69 -4.38
N ILE A 43 -2.68 -8.58 -4.34
CA ILE A 43 -1.98 -7.44 -3.71
C ILE A 43 -1.42 -6.62 -4.86
N PHE A 44 -1.80 -5.34 -4.94
CA PHE A 44 -1.14 -4.43 -5.88
C PHE A 44 0.23 -4.05 -5.32
N LYS A 45 1.27 -4.39 -6.08
CA LYS A 45 2.65 -4.01 -5.80
C LYS A 45 3.29 -3.40 -7.05
N TYR A 46 4.07 -2.36 -6.80
CA TYR A 46 4.71 -1.49 -7.76
C TYR A 46 5.78 -2.13 -8.70
N ASP A 47 6.13 -3.39 -8.58
CA ASP A 47 7.23 -3.99 -9.34
C ASP A 47 6.81 -4.68 -10.65
N GLN A 48 5.51 -4.74 -10.95
CA GLN A 48 4.96 -5.41 -12.15
C GLN A 48 4.33 -4.44 -13.16
N CYS A 49 4.90 -3.24 -13.24
CA CYS A 49 4.20 -2.07 -13.76
C CYS A 49 4.36 -1.84 -15.27
N GLU A 50 5.54 -2.10 -15.82
CA GLU A 50 5.81 -1.68 -17.21
C GLU A 50 4.98 -2.46 -18.24
N GLU A 51 4.78 -3.76 -18.03
CA GLU A 51 3.98 -4.60 -18.93
C GLU A 51 2.47 -4.33 -18.79
N ARG A 52 1.99 -3.93 -17.61
CA ARG A 52 0.56 -3.65 -17.36
C ARG A 52 0.14 -2.25 -17.75
N ARG A 53 1.08 -1.32 -17.85
CA ARG A 53 0.84 0.10 -18.12
C ARG A 53 0.40 0.39 -19.55
N ASN A 54 0.83 -0.40 -20.54
CA ASN A 54 0.51 -0.18 -21.97
C ASN A 54 0.68 1.27 -22.48
N GLY A 55 1.53 2.10 -21.84
CA GLY A 55 1.73 3.51 -22.18
C GLY A 55 0.86 4.53 -21.43
N ASP A 56 0.01 4.11 -20.48
CA ASP A 56 -0.84 5.00 -19.67
C ASP A 56 -0.05 6.01 -18.83
N ASP A 57 -0.71 7.15 -18.53
CA ASP A 57 -0.21 8.13 -17.57
C ASP A 57 -0.05 7.47 -16.20
N TRP A 58 1.18 7.53 -15.74
CA TRP A 58 1.62 7.04 -14.46
C TRP A 58 0.72 7.37 -13.28
N THR A 59 0.33 8.63 -13.22
CA THR A 59 -0.43 9.21 -12.12
C THR A 59 -1.85 8.65 -12.15
N LEU A 60 -2.43 8.49 -13.34
CA LEU A 60 -3.77 7.91 -13.52
C LEU A 60 -3.77 6.43 -13.11
N TRP A 61 -2.70 5.71 -13.43
CA TRP A 61 -2.63 4.31 -13.10
C TRP A 61 -2.52 4.08 -11.59
N VAL A 62 -1.61 4.77 -10.88
CA VAL A 62 -1.56 4.68 -9.41
C VAL A 62 -2.89 5.11 -8.77
N GLN A 63 -3.56 6.14 -9.31
CA GLN A 63 -4.90 6.53 -8.84
C GLN A 63 -5.92 5.40 -8.95
N ARG A 64 -5.96 4.72 -10.10
CA ARG A 64 -6.85 3.57 -10.32
C ARG A 64 -6.58 2.47 -9.31
N GLU A 65 -5.33 2.08 -9.15
CA GLU A 65 -4.92 0.93 -8.34
C GLU A 65 -5.16 1.20 -6.84
N LEU A 66 -4.93 2.43 -6.36
CA LEU A 66 -5.35 2.88 -5.03
C LEU A 66 -6.87 2.74 -4.85
N CYS A 67 -7.62 3.19 -5.85
CA CYS A 67 -9.08 3.14 -5.84
C CYS A 67 -9.66 1.73 -5.81
N HIS A 68 -9.01 0.81 -6.51
CA HIS A 68 -9.41 -0.59 -6.59
C HIS A 68 -8.89 -1.44 -5.42
N SER A 69 -8.11 -0.85 -4.51
CA SER A 69 -7.61 -1.52 -3.32
C SER A 69 -8.51 -1.29 -2.11
N ALA A 70 -8.93 -2.37 -1.46
CA ALA A 70 -9.75 -2.29 -0.24
C ALA A 70 -8.99 -1.61 0.90
N MET A 71 -7.73 -2.02 1.10
CA MET A 71 -6.83 -1.44 2.09
C MET A 71 -5.54 -0.91 1.47
N MET A 72 -4.83 -0.04 2.18
CA MET A 72 -3.55 0.53 1.74
C MET A 72 -2.48 0.29 2.81
N ILE A 73 -1.27 -0.04 2.38
CA ILE A 73 -0.11 -0.32 3.24
C ILE A 73 1.02 0.62 2.83
N ALA A 74 1.60 1.32 3.79
CA ALA A 74 2.76 2.18 3.59
C ALA A 74 3.98 1.61 4.31
N VAL A 75 5.04 1.29 3.57
CA VAL A 75 6.34 0.89 4.12
C VAL A 75 7.14 2.15 4.48
N CYS A 76 7.01 2.56 5.74
CA CYS A 76 7.62 3.76 6.29
C CYS A 76 9.10 3.54 6.64
N ALA A 77 9.94 3.53 5.61
CA ALA A 77 11.39 3.67 5.72
C ALA A 77 11.80 5.16 5.87
N PRO A 78 13.01 5.48 6.34
CA PRO A 78 13.47 6.87 6.44
C PRO A 78 13.41 7.65 5.11
N THR A 79 13.60 6.98 3.97
CA THR A 79 13.52 7.58 2.63
C THR A 79 12.08 7.78 2.14
N TYR A 80 11.09 7.18 2.78
CA TYR A 80 9.69 7.19 2.32
C TYR A 80 9.09 8.60 2.29
N PHE A 81 9.22 9.37 3.37
CA PHE A 81 8.66 10.73 3.46
C PHE A 81 9.64 11.84 3.06
N ASN A 82 10.95 11.57 3.08
CA ASN A 82 11.99 12.59 2.89
C ASN A 82 12.77 12.44 1.57
N GLY A 83 12.70 11.28 0.91
CA GLY A 83 13.52 10.95 -0.25
C GLY A 83 12.72 10.61 -1.51
N SER A 84 11.39 10.53 -1.46
CA SER A 84 10.56 10.17 -2.61
C SER A 84 9.28 11.02 -2.68
N PRO A 85 9.23 12.08 -3.51
CA PRO A 85 8.02 12.86 -3.75
C PRO A 85 6.83 12.00 -4.20
N GLY A 86 7.08 10.91 -4.94
CA GLY A 86 6.05 9.95 -5.33
C GLY A 86 5.41 9.23 -4.14
N CYS A 87 6.22 8.74 -3.17
CA CYS A 87 5.68 8.10 -1.96
C CYS A 87 4.87 9.07 -1.09
N VAL A 88 5.31 10.33 -1.02
CA VAL A 88 4.58 11.39 -0.32
C VAL A 88 3.22 11.64 -0.97
N SER A 89 3.19 11.79 -2.30
CA SER A 89 1.96 11.97 -3.09
C SER A 89 1.00 10.78 -2.93
N GLU A 90 1.52 9.56 -2.99
CA GLU A 90 0.74 8.34 -2.76
C GLU A 90 0.13 8.32 -1.38
N PHE A 91 0.92 8.59 -0.34
CA PHE A 91 0.45 8.59 1.03
C PHE A 91 -0.66 9.63 1.24
N ASP A 92 -0.47 10.85 0.72
CA ASP A 92 -1.50 11.89 0.78
C ASP A 92 -2.76 11.47 0.02
N GLY A 93 -2.59 10.75 -1.10
CA GLY A 93 -3.66 10.11 -1.84
C GLY A 93 -4.41 9.04 -1.04
N MET A 94 -3.69 8.18 -0.32
CA MET A 94 -4.25 7.17 0.56
C MET A 94 -5.09 7.81 1.66
N GLU A 95 -4.57 8.84 2.33
CA GLU A 95 -5.29 9.54 3.40
C GLU A 95 -6.57 10.22 2.88
N LEU A 96 -6.47 10.90 1.74
CA LEU A 96 -7.60 11.53 1.09
C LEU A 96 -8.68 10.50 0.73
N LEU A 97 -8.27 9.37 0.15
CA LEU A 97 -9.17 8.31 -0.26
C LEU A 97 -9.84 7.63 0.95
N ALA A 98 -9.07 7.31 1.99
CA ALA A 98 -9.60 6.76 3.24
C ALA A 98 -10.64 7.70 3.86
N LYS A 99 -10.35 9.00 3.94
CA LYS A 99 -11.29 10.01 4.46
C LYS A 99 -12.58 10.09 3.64
N ARG A 100 -12.46 10.07 2.30
CA ARG A 100 -13.62 10.08 1.39
C ARG A 100 -14.47 8.82 1.53
N ARG A 101 -13.83 7.65 1.65
CA ARG A 101 -14.53 6.36 1.82
C ARG A 101 -15.27 6.32 3.16
N LEU A 102 -14.64 6.73 4.25
CA LEU A 102 -15.29 6.84 5.57
C LEU A 102 -16.51 7.77 5.52
N GLY A 103 -16.36 8.97 4.94
CA GLY A 103 -17.47 9.91 4.79
C GLY A 103 -18.62 9.35 3.96
N ALA A 104 -18.32 8.63 2.86
CA ALA A 104 -19.32 8.01 2.01
C ALA A 104 -19.98 6.78 2.63
N LEU A 105 -19.33 6.07 3.55
CA LEU A 105 -19.94 4.96 4.30
C LEU A 105 -20.73 5.45 5.52
N ASN A 106 -20.59 6.73 5.88
CA ASN A 106 -21.03 7.32 7.14
C ASN A 106 -20.40 6.64 8.37
N GLU A 107 -19.11 6.29 8.24
CA GLU A 107 -18.33 5.59 9.26
C GLU A 107 -17.26 6.50 9.84
N GLN A 108 -17.05 6.44 11.16
CA GLN A 108 -15.98 7.19 11.85
C GLN A 108 -14.98 6.28 12.56
N ASP A 109 -15.41 5.09 12.99
CA ASP A 109 -14.59 4.21 13.85
C ASP A 109 -13.64 3.29 13.06
N HIS A 110 -13.90 3.07 11.78
CA HIS A 110 -13.10 2.18 10.92
C HIS A 110 -11.88 2.85 10.28
N ALA A 111 -11.53 4.09 10.66
CA ALA A 111 -10.39 4.81 10.07
C ALA A 111 -9.06 4.05 10.14
N ARG A 112 -8.89 3.23 11.20
CA ARG A 112 -7.70 2.43 11.46
C ARG A 112 -7.48 1.29 10.47
N ASP A 113 -8.55 0.88 9.78
CA ASP A 113 -8.57 -0.32 8.95
C ASP A 113 -8.34 -0.02 7.47
N TRP A 114 -8.22 1.26 7.09
CA TRP A 114 -7.96 1.68 5.71
C TRP A 114 -6.48 1.78 5.36
N ILE A 115 -5.64 2.18 6.31
CA ILE A 115 -4.21 2.40 6.11
C ILE A 115 -3.42 1.70 7.23
N ILE A 116 -2.45 0.88 6.83
CA ILE A 116 -1.47 0.25 7.73
C ILE A 116 -0.08 0.82 7.45
N GLY A 117 0.57 1.34 8.49
CA GLY A 117 1.97 1.77 8.44
C GLY A 117 2.92 0.68 8.92
N LEU A 118 3.91 0.30 8.11
CA LEU A 118 4.98 -0.62 8.48
C LEU A 118 6.25 0.18 8.76
N ARG A 119 6.73 0.23 10.00
CA ARG A 119 7.90 1.04 10.38
C ARG A 119 9.16 0.22 10.34
N LEU A 120 10.15 0.69 9.58
CA LEU A 120 11.48 0.08 9.54
C LEU A 120 12.47 0.75 10.50
N LYS A 121 12.19 1.96 10.96
CA LYS A 121 13.08 2.64 11.92
C LYS A 121 12.27 3.34 12.99
N GLU A 122 12.82 3.38 14.20
CA GLU A 122 12.27 4.16 15.30
C GLU A 122 12.39 5.65 14.97
N GLN A 123 11.33 6.20 14.41
CA GLN A 123 11.09 7.63 14.26
C GLN A 123 9.68 7.88 14.74
N VAL A 124 9.56 8.49 15.93
CA VAL A 124 8.26 8.77 16.57
C VAL A 124 8.10 10.28 16.74
N PRO A 125 6.98 10.87 16.28
CA PRO A 125 6.01 10.29 15.34
C PRO A 125 6.66 10.13 13.95
N LEU A 126 6.20 9.15 13.16
CA LEU A 126 6.45 9.24 11.73
C LEU A 126 5.81 10.54 11.24
N PRO A 127 6.48 11.36 10.41
CA PRO A 127 6.05 12.75 10.17
C PRO A 127 4.60 12.90 9.70
N ARG A 128 4.00 11.85 9.14
CA ARG A 128 2.64 11.86 8.55
C ARG A 128 1.71 10.73 8.96
N LEU A 129 2.14 9.72 9.72
CA LEU A 129 1.17 8.71 10.17
C LEU A 129 0.31 9.32 11.28
N ASN A 130 -0.94 9.66 10.96
CA ASN A 130 -1.93 10.06 11.96
C ASN A 130 -2.01 9.01 13.07
N LYS A 131 -2.21 9.46 14.32
CA LYS A 131 -2.37 8.58 15.50
C LYS A 131 -3.54 7.59 15.38
N GLY A 132 -4.40 7.77 14.37
CA GLY A 132 -5.54 6.91 14.07
C GLY A 132 -5.19 5.65 13.29
N TYR A 133 -4.04 5.55 12.61
CA TYR A 133 -3.75 4.38 11.78
C TYR A 133 -3.15 3.21 12.56
N HIS A 134 -3.34 2.00 12.03
CA HIS A 134 -2.65 0.83 12.56
C HIS A 134 -1.19 0.86 12.15
N VAL A 135 -0.28 0.72 13.11
CA VAL A 135 1.16 0.81 12.89
C VAL A 135 1.83 -0.42 13.46
N VAL A 136 2.71 -1.03 12.66
CA VAL A 136 3.44 -2.25 13.01
C VAL A 136 4.93 -2.06 12.81
N ASP A 137 5.73 -2.57 13.75
CA ASP A 137 7.17 -2.37 13.79
C ASP A 137 7.95 -3.57 13.25
N PHE A 138 8.83 -3.28 12.30
CA PHE A 138 9.78 -4.20 11.70
C PHE A 138 11.20 -3.63 11.78
N PHE A 139 11.56 -3.05 12.93
CA PHE A 139 12.85 -2.36 13.12
C PHE A 139 14.06 -3.26 12.81
N ASP A 140 14.01 -4.52 13.23
CA ASP A 140 15.07 -5.50 13.00
C ASP A 140 15.22 -5.87 11.50
N CYS A 141 14.15 -5.68 10.71
CA CYS A 141 14.15 -5.93 9.27
C CYS A 141 14.79 -4.78 8.46
N CYS A 142 15.02 -3.61 9.06
CA CYS A 142 15.70 -2.52 8.36
C CYS A 142 17.15 -2.85 8.02
N ALA A 143 17.84 -3.60 8.89
CA ALA A 143 19.19 -4.05 8.62
C ALA A 143 19.22 -5.28 7.72
N ASN A 144 18.27 -6.20 7.93
CA ASN A 144 18.17 -7.48 7.22
C ASN A 144 16.70 -7.79 6.84
N PRO A 145 16.26 -7.36 5.64
CA PRO A 145 14.88 -7.54 5.17
C PRO A 145 14.37 -8.98 5.21
N ALA A 146 15.24 -9.97 4.98
CA ALA A 146 14.87 -11.39 4.98
C ALA A 146 14.38 -11.88 6.36
N GLN A 147 14.58 -11.12 7.43
CA GLN A 147 14.07 -11.45 8.76
C GLN A 147 12.55 -11.54 8.82
N VAL A 148 11.83 -10.82 7.94
CA VAL A 148 10.37 -10.87 7.89
C VAL A 148 9.84 -12.29 7.68
N ARG A 149 10.56 -13.11 6.91
CA ARG A 149 10.20 -14.51 6.59
C ARG A 149 10.91 -15.55 7.45
N LYS A 150 12.01 -15.17 8.12
CA LYS A 150 12.83 -16.10 8.90
C LYS A 150 12.44 -16.13 10.38
N THR A 151 11.95 -15.01 10.91
CA THR A 151 11.63 -14.89 12.32
C THR A 151 10.16 -15.16 12.58
N LYS A 152 9.86 -16.16 13.43
CA LYS A 152 8.48 -16.54 13.80
C LYS A 152 7.63 -15.34 14.22
N LYS A 153 8.17 -14.45 15.07
CA LYS A 153 7.48 -13.21 15.49
C LYS A 153 6.98 -12.38 14.30
N HIS A 154 7.80 -12.20 13.27
CA HIS A 154 7.43 -11.41 12.09
C HIS A 154 6.41 -12.14 11.23
N ARG A 155 6.56 -13.45 11.06
CA ARG A 155 5.58 -14.27 10.33
C ARG A 155 4.21 -14.24 11.01
N ASP A 156 4.15 -14.47 12.32
CA ASP A 156 2.91 -14.37 13.13
C ASP A 156 2.29 -12.96 12.99
N THR A 157 3.14 -11.92 12.89
CA THR A 157 2.68 -10.53 12.67
C THR A 157 2.09 -10.36 11.27
N VAL A 158 2.74 -10.88 10.22
CA VAL A 158 2.24 -10.82 8.84
C VAL A 158 0.95 -11.64 8.69
N GLU A 159 0.84 -12.78 9.35
CA GLU A 159 -0.39 -13.58 9.44
C GLU A 159 -1.55 -12.76 10.04
N GLY A 160 -1.31 -12.09 11.16
CA GLY A 160 -2.30 -11.21 11.78
C GLY A 160 -2.71 -10.03 10.87
N LEU A 161 -1.77 -9.50 10.08
CA LEU A 161 -2.08 -8.49 9.06
C LEU A 161 -2.92 -9.06 7.91
N ALA A 162 -2.65 -10.29 7.47
CA ALA A 162 -3.44 -10.98 6.44
C ALA A 162 -4.89 -11.21 6.91
N ASP A 163 -5.08 -11.69 8.15
CA ASP A 163 -6.40 -11.84 8.78
C ASP A 163 -7.16 -10.50 8.84
N ARG A 164 -6.48 -9.43 9.23
CA ARG A 164 -7.06 -8.07 9.27
C ARG A 164 -7.49 -7.59 7.87
N ILE A 165 -6.65 -7.78 6.85
CA ILE A 165 -6.97 -7.43 5.46
C ILE A 165 -8.20 -8.19 4.99
N TYR A 166 -8.23 -9.49 5.25
CA TYR A 166 -9.35 -10.35 4.88
C TYR A 166 -10.65 -9.91 5.55
N LYS A 167 -10.63 -9.68 6.86
CA LYS A 167 -11.81 -9.20 7.61
C LYS A 167 -12.30 -7.85 7.10
N HIS A 168 -11.40 -6.92 6.80
CA HIS A 168 -11.77 -5.62 6.23
C HIS A 168 -12.39 -5.77 4.84
N TRP A 169 -11.84 -6.64 4.00
CA TRP A 169 -12.38 -6.95 2.69
C TRP A 169 -13.79 -7.56 2.76
N GLN A 170 -14.01 -8.52 3.66
CA GLN A 170 -15.33 -9.12 3.88
C GLN A 170 -16.33 -8.07 4.38
N TRP A 171 -15.92 -7.28 5.38
CA TRP A 171 -16.72 -6.17 5.88
C TRP A 171 -17.15 -5.24 4.75
N LEU A 172 -16.24 -4.85 3.86
CA LEU A 172 -16.58 -4.02 2.69
C LEU A 172 -17.59 -4.69 1.76
N LYS A 173 -17.45 -5.99 1.50
CA LYS A 173 -18.40 -6.74 0.64
C LYS A 173 -19.80 -6.79 1.23
N GLU A 174 -19.89 -6.90 2.55
CA GLU A 174 -21.15 -7.07 3.27
C GLU A 174 -21.74 -5.73 3.77
N HIS A 175 -20.97 -4.64 3.68
CA HIS A 175 -21.38 -3.35 4.22
C HIS A 175 -22.60 -2.79 3.48
N PRO A 176 -23.68 -2.39 4.17
CA PRO A 176 -24.93 -1.94 3.54
C PRO A 176 -24.74 -0.70 2.67
N ASN A 177 -23.77 0.16 3.04
CA ASN A 177 -23.46 1.38 2.31
C ASN A 177 -22.32 1.26 1.31
N VAL A 178 -21.75 0.07 1.06
CA VAL A 178 -20.60 -0.06 0.13
C VAL A 178 -20.93 0.47 -1.27
N ALA A 179 -22.20 0.36 -1.69
CA ALA A 179 -22.68 0.92 -2.94
C ALA A 179 -22.48 2.44 -3.07
N GLN A 180 -22.48 3.16 -1.93
CA GLN A 180 -22.28 4.61 -1.89
C GLN A 180 -20.85 5.00 -2.26
N LEU A 181 -19.86 4.14 -2.01
CA LEU A 181 -18.48 4.38 -2.47
C LEU A 181 -18.42 4.55 -3.99
N TRP A 182 -19.26 3.82 -4.71
CA TRP A 182 -19.31 3.81 -6.18
C TRP A 182 -20.22 4.92 -6.70
N GLN A 183 -21.36 5.15 -6.07
CA GLN A 183 -22.31 6.22 -6.44
C GLN A 183 -21.71 7.61 -6.24
N ALA A 184 -20.91 7.80 -5.19
CA ALA A 184 -20.23 9.06 -4.92
C ALA A 184 -19.12 9.37 -5.95
N ASN A 185 -18.92 8.51 -6.96
CA ASN A 185 -17.95 8.66 -8.04
C ASN A 185 -16.54 8.99 -7.50
N LEU A 186 -16.21 8.43 -6.32
CA LEU A 186 -15.02 8.82 -5.56
C LEU A 186 -13.75 8.67 -6.38
N CYS A 187 -13.70 7.62 -7.19
CA CYS A 187 -12.55 7.25 -7.99
C CYS A 187 -12.38 8.06 -9.27
N ALA A 188 -13.46 8.46 -9.94
CA ALA A 188 -13.32 9.37 -11.08
C ALA A 188 -12.98 10.80 -10.65
N ALA A 189 -13.39 11.19 -9.43
CA ALA A 189 -13.05 12.49 -8.84
C ALA A 189 -11.76 12.45 -7.99
N PHE A 190 -11.11 11.29 -7.85
CA PHE A 190 -9.87 11.15 -7.10
C PHE A 190 -8.70 11.60 -7.95
N LYS A 191 -7.83 12.43 -7.37
CA LYS A 191 -6.56 12.83 -7.96
C LYS A 191 -5.49 12.76 -6.90
N LEU A 192 -4.35 12.18 -7.28
CA LEU A 192 -3.15 12.18 -6.44
C LEU A 192 -2.71 13.63 -6.17
N PRO A 193 -2.55 14.01 -4.89
CA PRO A 193 -2.06 15.34 -4.55
C PRO A 193 -0.67 15.60 -5.12
N GLY A 194 -0.45 16.79 -5.69
CA GLY A 194 0.88 17.20 -6.17
C GLY A 194 1.35 16.57 -7.49
N GLY A 195 0.47 15.90 -8.24
CA GLY A 195 0.74 15.40 -9.58
C GLY A 195 0.94 16.54 -10.59
N ALA A 196 2.08 17.21 -10.55
CA ALA A 196 2.64 17.78 -11.77
C ALA A 196 3.04 16.59 -12.64
N SER A 197 2.66 16.59 -13.92
CA SER A 197 3.14 15.64 -14.92
C SER A 197 4.66 15.78 -15.04
N THR A 198 5.41 15.09 -14.20
CA THR A 198 6.85 14.96 -14.37
C THR A 198 7.10 14.00 -15.54
N PRO A 199 7.86 14.42 -16.57
CA PRO A 199 8.20 13.53 -17.66
C PRO A 199 9.03 12.38 -17.08
N ALA A 200 8.64 11.15 -17.43
CA ALA A 200 9.32 9.89 -17.18
C ALA A 200 10.35 9.92 -16.03
N ASP A 201 9.91 9.51 -14.83
CA ASP A 201 10.83 9.09 -13.78
C ASP A 201 11.88 8.19 -14.43
N SER A 202 13.11 8.69 -14.48
CA SER A 202 14.25 7.97 -14.99
C SER A 202 14.55 6.91 -13.94
N PHE A 203 13.98 5.72 -14.11
CA PHE A 203 14.51 4.54 -13.46
C PHE A 203 16.03 4.55 -13.69
N PRO A 204 16.86 4.36 -12.67
CA PRO A 204 18.23 3.99 -12.93
C PRO A 204 18.13 2.64 -13.64
N HIS A 205 18.28 2.66 -14.97
CA HIS A 205 18.60 1.46 -15.71
C HIS A 205 19.73 0.80 -14.94
N ALA A 206 19.50 -0.43 -14.46
CA ALA A 206 20.58 -1.27 -14.00
C ALA A 206 21.61 -1.25 -15.11
N GLY A 207 22.72 -0.55 -14.88
CA GLY A 207 23.80 -0.45 -15.83
C GLY A 207 24.20 -1.87 -16.17
N GLY A 208 23.95 -2.27 -17.40
CA GLY A 208 24.58 -3.41 -18.01
C GLY A 208 26.07 -3.13 -18.01
N GLY A 209 26.75 -3.55 -16.94
CA GLY A 209 28.19 -3.73 -16.94
C GLY A 209 28.48 -4.91 -17.85
N SER A 210 28.80 -4.59 -19.10
CA SER A 210 29.45 -5.53 -20.01
C SER A 210 30.82 -5.86 -19.43
N TRP A 211 31.04 -7.14 -19.13
CA TRP A 211 32.37 -7.74 -19.15
C TRP A 211 32.72 -8.09 -20.59
#